data_AF-A0A2D5Z1L8-F1
#
_entry.id   AF-A0A2D5Z1L8-F1
#
_cell.length_a   1.000
_cell.length_b   1.000
_cell.length_c   1.000
_cell.angle_alpha   90.00
_cell.angle_beta   90.00
_cell.angle_gamma   90.00
#
_symmetry.space_group_name_H-M   'P 1'
#
loop_
_entity.id
_entity.type
_entity.pdbx_description
1 polymer ?
#
loop_
_entity_poly.entity_id
_entity_poly.type
_entity_poly.pdbx_seq_one_letter_code
_entity_poly.pdbx_strand_id
1 'polypeptide(L)'
;MPLFLRGATPHNAGHFEMYPWEYNIPIGCGGILIMPGDIIVGDDDGVVVVPPAVAPKVIEYCVAREEREVFERIKLKETGDIAKYYPMNEAAQVEYAQWLKQQRGGSTLKGPS
;
A
#
# COMPACT_ATOMS: atom_id res chain seq x y z
N MET A 1 15.29 13.89 -2.96
CA MET A 1 15.76 12.53 -2.61
C MET A 1 14.93 12.06 -1.43
N PRO A 2 14.13 10.99 -1.56
CA PRO A 2 13.34 10.47 -0.44
C PRO A 2 14.25 9.79 0.59
N LEU A 3 13.97 10.02 1.87
CA LEU A 3 14.75 9.45 2.97
C LEU A 3 13.81 9.06 4.12
N PHE A 4 13.88 7.80 4.52
CA PHE A 4 13.09 7.24 5.62
C PHE A 4 14.04 6.94 6.78
N LEU A 5 13.94 7.73 7.84
CA LEU A 5 14.84 7.66 8.99
C LEU A 5 14.05 7.54 10.29
N ARG A 6 14.65 6.86 11.27
CA ARG A 6 14.17 6.93 12.65
C ARG A 6 14.42 8.31 13.29
N GLY A 7 15.45 9.02 12.81
CA GLY A 7 15.81 10.34 13.30
C GLY A 7 17.08 10.85 12.63
N ALA A 8 17.38 12.13 12.82
CA ALA A 8 18.59 12.78 12.34
C ALA A 8 19.43 13.27 13.52
N THR A 9 20.74 13.11 13.42
CA THR A 9 21.70 13.68 14.38
C THR A 9 22.68 14.57 13.61
N PRO A 10 23.06 15.74 14.14
CA PRO A 10 24.08 16.58 13.53
C PRO A 10 25.49 16.02 13.72
N HIS A 11 25.66 14.99 14.56
CA HIS A 11 26.93 14.31 14.76
C HIS A 11 27.33 13.56 13.49
N ASN A 12 28.60 13.61 13.11
CA ASN A 12 29.08 12.86 11.96
C ASN A 12 29.10 11.36 12.29
N ALA A 13 28.62 10.53 11.37
CA ALA A 13 28.72 9.07 11.48
C ALA A 13 30.17 8.54 11.37
N GLY A 14 31.16 9.43 11.22
CA GLY A 14 32.56 9.13 10.90
C GLY A 14 33.51 9.08 12.10
N HIS A 15 33.03 9.03 13.34
CA HIS A 15 33.91 8.64 14.44
C HIS A 15 34.25 7.16 14.29
N PHE A 16 35.42 6.86 13.69
CA PHE A 16 36.29 5.66 13.62
C PHE A 16 35.73 4.22 13.79
N GLU A 17 34.53 4.02 14.31
CA GLU A 17 33.93 2.76 14.71
C GLU A 17 32.83 2.29 13.74
N MET A 18 32.26 3.17 12.90
CA MET A 18 31.17 2.82 12.00
C MET A 18 31.62 2.85 10.53
N TYR A 19 31.88 1.65 9.99
CA TYR A 19 32.27 1.41 8.61
C TYR A 19 31.34 0.36 7.98
N PRO A 20 31.10 0.41 6.66
CA PRO A 20 30.30 -0.61 5.99
C PRO A 20 31.01 -1.96 6.11
N TRP A 21 30.35 -2.91 6.77
CA TRP A 21 30.90 -4.24 7.00
C TRP A 21 30.70 -5.16 5.78
N GLU A 22 29.46 -5.25 5.30
CA GLU A 22 29.06 -6.13 4.20
C GLU A 22 27.98 -5.46 3.33
N TYR A 23 27.75 -6.01 2.14
CA TYR A 23 26.73 -5.57 1.18
C TYR A 23 25.97 -6.77 0.63
N ASN A 24 24.71 -6.57 0.21
CA ASN A 24 23.84 -7.63 -0.32
C ASN A 24 23.74 -8.88 0.57
N ILE A 25 23.73 -8.68 1.88
CA ILE A 25 23.44 -9.72 2.86
C ILE A 25 22.05 -9.50 3.48
N PRO A 26 21.42 -10.55 4.04
CA PRO A 26 20.24 -10.38 4.87
C PRO A 26 20.50 -9.45 6.05
N ILE A 27 19.60 -8.50 6.28
CA ILE A 27 19.70 -7.56 7.42
C ILE A 27 18.41 -7.52 8.22
N GLY A 28 18.52 -7.20 9.51
CA GLY A 28 17.39 -6.80 10.33
C GLY A 28 17.26 -5.27 10.33
N CYS A 29 16.11 -4.74 9.92
CA CYS A 29 15.82 -3.30 10.00
C CYS A 29 14.36 -3.10 10.44
N GLY A 30 14.12 -2.18 11.39
CA GLY A 30 12.76 -1.93 11.90
C GLY A 30 12.11 -3.15 12.58
N GLY A 31 12.91 -4.11 13.06
CA GLY A 31 12.42 -5.37 13.64
C GLY A 31 11.99 -6.42 12.62
N ILE A 32 12.25 -6.20 11.33
CA ILE A 32 11.87 -7.08 10.22
C ILE A 32 13.13 -7.60 9.52
N LEU A 33 13.07 -8.85 9.05
CA LEU A 33 14.09 -9.44 8.17
C LEU A 33 13.92 -8.90 6.75
N ILE A 34 14.99 -8.35 6.19
CA ILE A 34 15.06 -7.87 4.81
C ILE A 34 16.09 -8.69 4.06
N MET A 35 15.68 -9.27 2.94
CA MET A 35 16.53 -10.03 2.05
C MET A 35 16.99 -9.17 0.86
N PRO A 36 18.20 -9.41 0.33
CA PRO A 36 18.60 -8.80 -0.94
C PRO A 36 17.60 -9.12 -2.05
N GLY A 37 17.11 -8.10 -2.73
CA GLY A 37 16.10 -8.23 -3.80
C GLY A 37 14.66 -8.02 -3.34
N ASP A 38 14.41 -7.80 -2.04
CA ASP A 38 13.09 -7.39 -1.57
C ASP A 38 12.69 -6.01 -2.11
N ILE A 39 11.38 -5.84 -2.35
CA ILE A 39 10.81 -4.58 -2.82
C ILE A 39 10.53 -3.70 -1.61
N ILE A 40 11.06 -2.48 -1.63
CA ILE A 40 10.83 -1.48 -0.58
C ILE A 40 9.85 -0.43 -1.11
N VAL A 41 8.71 -0.27 -0.44
CA VAL A 41 7.70 0.74 -0.76
C VAL A 41 7.63 1.70 0.41
N GLY A 42 7.77 3.00 0.15
CA GLY A 42 7.68 4.03 1.17
C GLY A 42 6.76 5.17 0.76
N ASP A 43 5.92 5.62 1.68
CA ASP A 43 4.97 6.72 1.55
C ASP A 43 4.98 7.59 2.82
N ASP A 44 4.05 8.54 2.93
CA ASP A 44 3.97 9.45 4.08
C ASP A 44 3.62 8.73 5.39
N ASP A 45 3.04 7.53 5.33
CA ASP A 45 2.65 6.73 6.49
C ASP A 45 3.79 5.82 6.98
N GLY A 46 4.71 5.43 6.08
CA GLY A 46 5.92 4.72 6.47
C GLY A 46 6.57 3.93 5.34
N VAL A 47 7.20 2.80 5.72
CA VAL A 47 7.91 1.91 4.79
C VAL A 47 7.47 0.47 5.00
N VAL A 48 7.20 -0.22 3.90
CA VAL A 48 6.81 -1.62 3.85
C VAL A 48 7.82 -2.40 3.02
N VAL A 49 8.12 -3.63 3.48
CA VAL A 49 8.99 -4.58 2.79
C VAL A 49 8.11 -5.66 2.16
N VAL A 50 8.25 -5.87 0.85
CA VAL A 50 7.47 -6.84 0.08
C VAL A 50 8.40 -7.86 -0.57
N PRO A 51 8.37 -9.13 -0.11
CA PRO A 51 9.12 -10.19 -0.78
C PRO A 51 8.62 -10.40 -2.22
N PRO A 52 9.51 -10.62 -3.21
CA PRO A 52 9.11 -10.75 -4.62
C PRO A 52 8.11 -11.88 -4.86
N ALA A 53 8.20 -12.98 -4.09
CA ALA A 53 7.31 -14.13 -4.20
C ALA A 53 5.85 -13.82 -3.82
N VAL A 54 5.61 -12.81 -2.97
CA VAL A 54 4.26 -12.41 -2.56
C VAL A 54 3.75 -11.17 -3.28
N ALA A 55 4.62 -10.44 -3.98
CA ALA A 55 4.28 -9.20 -4.67
C ALA A 55 3.04 -9.30 -5.58
N PRO A 56 2.84 -10.36 -6.40
CA PRO A 56 1.63 -10.48 -7.23
C PRO A 56 0.34 -10.49 -6.40
N LYS A 57 0.33 -11.23 -5.28
CA LYS A 57 -0.84 -11.31 -4.39
C LYS A 57 -1.10 -9.98 -3.68
N VAL A 58 -0.04 -9.28 -3.29
CA VAL A 58 -0.16 -7.94 -2.68
C VAL A 58 -0.78 -6.97 -3.67
N ILE A 59 -0.34 -6.99 -4.94
CA ILE A 59 -0.92 -6.14 -5.99
C ILE A 59 -2.42 -6.41 -6.17
N GLU A 60 -2.81 -7.68 -6.31
CA GLU A 60 -4.23 -8.07 -6.43
C GLU A 60 -5.06 -7.57 -5.24
N TYR A 61 -4.54 -7.72 -4.02
CA TYR A 61 -5.20 -7.24 -2.81
C TYR A 61 -5.32 -5.72 -2.77
N CYS A 62 -4.26 -4.99 -3.12
CA CYS A 62 -4.25 -3.53 -3.15
C CYS A 62 -5.26 -2.97 -4.15
N VAL A 63 -5.33 -3.54 -5.36
CA VAL A 63 -6.31 -3.13 -6.38
C VAL A 63 -7.74 -3.33 -5.86
N ALA A 64 -8.04 -4.51 -5.31
CA ALA A 64 -9.37 -4.78 -4.76
C ALA A 64 -9.73 -3.86 -3.58
N ARG A 65 -8.73 -3.48 -2.77
CA ARG A 65 -8.90 -2.54 -1.67
C ARG A 65 -9.16 -1.11 -2.18
N GLU A 66 -8.40 -0.65 -3.17
CA GLU A 66 -8.56 0.68 -3.75
C GLU A 66 -9.96 0.86 -4.36
N GLU A 67 -10.47 -0.13 -5.10
CA GLU A 67 -11.84 -0.11 -5.63
C GLU A 67 -12.91 0.03 -4.54
N ARG A 68 -12.71 -0.63 -3.39
CA ARG A 68 -13.61 -0.51 -2.24
C ARG A 68 -13.54 0.87 -1.61
N GLU A 69 -12.34 1.38 -1.35
CA GLU A 69 -12.14 2.71 -0.77
C GLU A 69 -12.71 3.83 -1.65
N VAL A 70 -12.65 3.68 -2.98
CA VAL A 70 -13.29 4.62 -3.93
C VAL A 70 -14.80 4.63 -3.73
N PHE A 71 -15.44 3.47 -3.65
CA PHE A 71 -16.88 3.37 -3.43
C PHE A 71 -17.30 3.94 -2.07
N GLU A 72 -16.60 3.55 -1.00
CA GLU A 72 -16.84 4.04 0.37
C GLU A 72 -16.74 5.57 0.41
N ARG A 73 -15.73 6.14 -0.24
CA ARG A 73 -15.52 7.60 -0.31
C ARG A 73 -16.61 8.33 -1.07
N ILE A 74 -17.11 7.77 -2.18
CA ILE A 74 -18.24 8.33 -2.93
C ILE A 74 -19.48 8.33 -2.06
N LYS A 75 -19.82 7.18 -1.46
CA LYS A 75 -21.03 7.05 -0.64
C LYS A 75 -20.99 7.88 0.63
N LEU A 76 -19.82 7.99 1.26
CA LEU A 76 -19.64 8.83 2.43
C LEU A 76 -19.84 10.32 2.10
N LYS A 77 -19.38 10.77 0.92
CA LYS A 77 -19.63 12.15 0.46
C LYS A 77 -21.10 12.41 0.15
N GLU A 78 -21.82 11.42 -0.38
CA GLU A 78 -23.25 11.55 -0.71
C GLU A 78 -24.16 11.52 0.52
N THR A 79 -23.90 10.60 1.45
CA THR A 79 -24.85 10.26 2.53
C THR A 79 -24.36 10.64 3.93
N GLY A 80 -23.04 10.78 4.13
CA GLY A 80 -22.45 11.07 5.44
C GLY A 80 -22.52 9.95 6.48
N ASP A 81 -23.06 8.77 6.13
CA ASP A 81 -23.25 7.67 7.09
C ASP A 81 -21.99 6.81 7.25
N ILE A 82 -21.14 7.20 8.19
CA ILE A 82 -19.87 6.51 8.49
C ILE A 82 -20.12 5.06 8.95
N ALA A 83 -21.13 4.82 9.78
CA ALA A 83 -21.37 3.51 10.38
C ALA A 83 -21.80 2.45 9.35
N LYS A 84 -22.37 2.90 8.23
CA LYS A 84 -22.78 2.03 7.13
C LYS A 84 -21.62 1.64 6.22
N TYR A 85 -20.73 2.58 5.90
CA TYR A 85 -19.68 2.38 4.89
C TYR A 85 -18.27 2.12 5.46
N TYR A 86 -18.02 2.32 6.76
CA TYR A 86 -16.69 2.11 7.34
C TYR A 86 -16.70 1.54 8.79
N PRO A 87 -16.43 0.23 8.99
CA PRO A 87 -16.28 -0.81 7.98
C PRO A 87 -17.62 -1.19 7.34
N MET A 88 -17.61 -1.45 6.03
CA MET A 88 -18.80 -1.69 5.22
C MET A 88 -19.70 -2.80 5.79
N ASN A 89 -20.93 -2.45 6.18
CA ASN A 89 -21.92 -3.39 6.68
C ASN A 89 -22.56 -4.23 5.56
N GLU A 90 -23.36 -5.24 5.93
CA GLU A 90 -24.00 -6.16 4.97
C GLU A 90 -24.84 -5.44 3.90
N ALA A 91 -25.57 -4.39 4.26
CA ALA A 91 -26.37 -3.60 3.32
C ALA A 91 -25.49 -2.86 2.30
N ALA A 92 -24.39 -2.26 2.75
CA ALA A 92 -23.45 -1.56 1.89
C ALA A 92 -22.66 -2.52 0.98
N GLN A 93 -22.42 -3.76 1.40
CA GLN A 93 -21.81 -4.78 0.53
C GLN A 93 -22.70 -5.14 -0.67
N VAL A 94 -24.03 -5.17 -0.48
CA VAL A 94 -24.98 -5.39 -1.59
C VAL A 94 -24.93 -4.22 -2.58
N GLU A 95 -24.89 -2.98 -2.08
CA GLU A 95 -24.77 -1.79 -2.92
C GLU A 95 -23.43 -1.76 -3.68
N TYR A 96 -22.34 -2.12 -3.01
CA TYR A 96 -21.01 -2.26 -3.63
C TYR A 96 -21.01 -3.31 -4.74
N ALA A 97 -21.64 -4.47 -4.52
CA ALA A 97 -21.77 -5.52 -5.54
C ALA A 97 -22.59 -5.05 -6.76
N GLN A 98 -23.61 -4.22 -6.56
CA GLN A 98 -24.38 -3.61 -7.64
C GLN A 98 -23.55 -2.55 -8.39
N TRP A 99 -22.78 -1.73 -7.67
CA TRP A 99 -21.89 -0.73 -8.25
C TRP A 99 -20.78 -1.36 -9.11
N LEU A 100 -20.19 -2.47 -8.65
CA LEU A 100 -19.23 -3.25 -9.44
C LEU A 100 -19.84 -3.79 -10.75
N LYS A 101 -21.08 -4.27 -10.71
CA LYS A 101 -21.80 -4.73 -11.92
C LYS A 101 -22.03 -3.59 -12.91
N GLN A 102 -22.37 -2.40 -12.42
CA GLN A 102 -22.56 -1.22 -13.27
C GLN A 102 -21.26 -0.75 -13.93
N GLN A 103 -20.15 -0.75 -13.19
CA GLN A 103 -18.84 -0.35 -13.76
C GLN A 103 -18.31 -1.37 -14.77
N ARG A 104 -18.40 -2.67 -14.48
CA ARG A 104 -17.97 -3.72 -15.42
C ARG A 104 -18.83 -3.78 -16.68
N GLY A 105 -20.10 -3.35 -16.61
CA GLY A 105 -20.97 -3.21 -17.77
C GLY A 105 -20.61 -2.03 -18.70
N GLY A 106 -19.83 -1.05 -18.22
CA GLY A 106 -19.46 0.15 -18.98
C GLY A 106 -18.13 0.07 -19.76
N SER A 107 -17.26 -0.90 -19.45
CA SER A 107 -15.88 -0.94 -19.98
C SER A 107 -15.71 -1.61 -21.35
N THR A 108 -16.78 -1.84 -22.12
CA THR A 108 -16.72 -2.56 -23.42
C THR A 108 -16.48 -1.65 -24.65
N LEU A 109 -16.24 -0.34 -24.50
CA LEU A 109 -16.05 0.56 -25.66
C LEU A 109 -14.85 1.50 -25.51
N LYS A 110 -13.63 1.01 -25.81
CA LYS A 110 -12.56 1.74 -26.52
C LYS A 110 -11.31 0.85 -26.67
N GLY A 111 -11.20 0.15 -27.79
CA GLY A 111 -9.92 -0.29 -28.34
C GLY A 111 -9.49 0.71 -29.42
N PRO A 112 -8.25 1.24 -29.42
CA PRO A 112 -7.79 2.11 -30.49
C PRO A 112 -7.50 1.31 -31.77
N SER A 113 -7.95 1.87 -32.90
CA SER A 113 -7.58 1.49 -34.28
C SER A 113 -6.15 1.87 -34.62
#